data_AF-A0A7S4UMH9-F1
#
_entry.id   AF-A0A7S4UMH9-F1
#
_cell.length_a   1.000
_cell.length_b   1.000
_cell.length_c   1.000
_cell.angle_alpha   90.00
_cell.angle_beta   90.00
_cell.angle_gamma   90.00
#
_symmetry.space_group_name_H-M   'P 1'
#
loop_
_entity.id
_entity.type
_entity.pdbx_description
1 polymer ?
#
loop_
_entity_poly.entity_id
_entity_poly.type
_entity_poly.pdbx_seq_one_letter_code
_entity_poly.pdbx_strand_id
1 'polypeptide(L)'
;AQATWLKQFPVSRALPTFPLFKMACLERGGHFWRVLPCLTICASAAPGGCIDTYKVVLKRPKGERVQPSEVGELYSHYCKKNMRVSSAKSMDELCAPLVRKTEDKMRWVPADVDVTPEVACMSVDKLQETYPQQVPVAKALMQLAEEQEKQQNMVMDKAKVLRSKLTSEVKQVLGSWGQELVVRLGARAKEQAEAVLGSAFGEDSKKVLAKQLEDAAVLASRGVETKLVQKLDEVVGSWASIARREMKAKATDGAQDEL
;
A
#
# COMPACT_ATOMS: atom_id res chain seq x y z
N ALA A 1 39.92 5.77 -40.30
CA ALA A 1 39.91 6.63 -39.09
C ALA A 1 38.95 6.00 -38.09
N GLN A 2 39.50 5.26 -37.12
CA GLN A 2 38.75 4.57 -36.06
C GLN A 2 38.73 5.47 -34.83
N ALA A 3 37.56 5.73 -34.26
CA ALA A 3 37.39 6.56 -33.07
C ALA A 3 37.21 5.67 -31.84
N THR A 4 38.27 5.61 -31.04
CA THR A 4 38.40 5.01 -29.71
C THR A 4 37.68 5.87 -28.67
N TRP A 5 36.68 5.33 -27.98
CA TRP A 5 36.14 5.90 -26.75
C TRP A 5 35.96 4.80 -25.68
N LEU A 6 37.04 4.53 -24.95
CA LEU A 6 36.98 3.86 -23.65
C LEU A 6 37.26 4.92 -22.58
N LYS A 7 36.20 5.38 -21.90
CA LYS A 7 36.33 6.16 -20.67
C LYS A 7 36.19 5.22 -19.47
N GLN A 8 37.30 5.10 -18.74
CA GLN A 8 37.43 4.47 -17.44
C GLN A 8 36.48 5.12 -16.42
N PHE A 9 35.71 4.30 -15.70
CA PHE A 9 35.05 4.72 -14.46
C PHE A 9 35.77 4.08 -13.27
N PRO A 10 36.19 4.87 -12.26
CA PRO A 10 36.84 4.34 -11.08
C PRO A 10 35.84 3.62 -10.16
N VAL A 11 36.23 2.41 -9.80
CA VAL A 11 35.72 1.59 -8.70
C VAL A 11 36.02 2.29 -7.38
N SER A 12 34.98 2.56 -6.57
CA SER A 12 34.99 2.47 -5.09
C SER A 12 33.83 3.24 -4.47
N ARG A 13 32.79 2.52 -4.01
CA ARG A 13 32.01 2.95 -2.84
C ARG A 13 31.68 1.73 -1.99
N ALA A 14 32.09 1.84 -0.73
CA ALA A 14 31.91 0.88 0.33
C ALA A 14 30.43 0.56 0.57
N LEU A 15 30.13 -0.73 0.74
CA LEU A 15 28.85 -1.23 1.22
C LEU A 15 28.73 -0.95 2.72
N PRO A 16 27.59 -0.43 3.22
CA PRO A 16 27.31 -0.48 4.65
C PRO A 16 27.03 -1.93 5.07
N THR A 17 27.88 -2.45 5.95
CA THR A 17 27.65 -3.65 6.74
C THR A 17 26.40 -3.47 7.60
N PHE A 18 25.30 -4.12 7.20
CA PHE A 18 24.12 -4.28 8.05
C PHE A 18 24.34 -5.44 9.03
N PRO A 19 24.05 -5.27 10.33
CA PRO A 19 24.14 -6.37 11.29
C PRO A 19 23.05 -7.41 10.98
N LEU A 20 23.52 -8.66 10.86
CA LEU A 20 22.74 -9.90 10.86
C LEU A 20 21.76 -9.93 12.04
N PHE A 21 20.50 -9.58 11.79
CA PHE A 21 19.39 -10.00 12.66
C PHE A 21 19.07 -11.46 12.35
N LYS A 22 19.47 -12.35 13.26
CA LYS A 22 18.99 -13.73 13.33
C LYS A 22 17.47 -13.72 13.51
N MET A 23 16.73 -13.93 12.43
CA MET A 23 15.31 -14.25 12.50
C MET A 23 15.18 -15.77 12.65
N ALA A 24 15.02 -16.22 13.89
CA ALA A 24 14.58 -17.57 14.19
C ALA A 24 13.06 -17.63 14.02
N CYS A 25 12.58 -18.10 12.86
CA CYS A 25 11.19 -18.55 12.72
C CYS A 25 11.16 -20.05 13.00
N LEU A 26 10.70 -20.37 14.22
CA LEU A 26 10.38 -21.71 14.66
C LEU A 26 9.11 -22.18 13.92
N GLU A 27 9.24 -23.20 13.08
CA GLU A 27 8.09 -24.00 12.65
C GLU A 27 7.59 -24.85 13.84
N ARG A 28 6.31 -24.71 14.18
CA ARG A 28 5.50 -25.79 14.76
C ARG A 28 4.06 -25.63 14.28
N GLY A 29 3.58 -26.64 13.57
CA GLY A 29 2.22 -26.74 13.06
C GLY A 29 1.19 -27.12 14.12
N GLY A 30 -0.03 -27.38 13.63
CA GLY A 30 -1.05 -28.16 14.32
C GLY A 30 -2.14 -27.32 15.00
N HIS A 31 -3.30 -27.27 14.34
CA HIS A 31 -4.64 -27.05 14.87
C HIS A 31 -4.78 -26.26 16.19
N PHE A 32 -5.06 -24.96 16.08
CA PHE A 32 -5.61 -24.19 17.19
C PHE A 32 -6.78 -23.31 16.74
N TRP A 33 -7.77 -23.28 17.62
CA TRP A 33 -9.13 -22.83 17.43
C TRP A 33 -9.29 -21.41 16.89
N ARG A 34 -10.34 -21.22 16.08
CA ARG A 34 -10.96 -19.93 15.81
C ARG A 34 -11.28 -19.25 17.15
N VAL A 35 -10.42 -18.33 17.58
CA VAL A 35 -10.79 -17.27 18.51
C VAL A 35 -10.63 -15.99 17.70
N LEU A 36 -11.76 -15.46 17.24
CA LEU A 36 -11.84 -14.05 16.83
C LEU A 36 -11.29 -13.25 18.00
N PRO A 37 -10.16 -12.54 17.88
CA PRO A 37 -9.94 -11.44 18.78
C PRO A 37 -10.97 -10.41 18.37
N CYS A 38 -11.99 -10.24 19.23
CA CYS A 38 -12.76 -9.02 19.27
C CYS A 38 -11.71 -7.90 19.31
N LEU A 39 -11.50 -7.26 18.16
CA LEU A 39 -10.67 -6.08 18.03
C LEU A 39 -11.51 -4.96 18.62
N THR A 40 -11.68 -5.02 19.95
CA THR A 40 -12.05 -3.91 20.78
C THR A 40 -10.92 -2.92 20.59
N ILE A 41 -11.04 -2.10 19.55
CA ILE A 41 -10.35 -0.82 19.48
C ILE A 41 -10.86 -0.11 20.72
N CYS A 42 -10.11 -0.27 21.82
CA CYS A 42 -10.14 0.64 22.93
C CYS A 42 -9.81 1.98 22.31
N ALA A 43 -10.86 2.71 21.93
CA ALA A 43 -10.82 4.14 21.84
C ALA A 43 -10.43 4.57 23.25
N SER A 44 -9.13 4.65 23.50
CA SER A 44 -8.55 5.41 24.58
C SER A 44 -9.00 6.84 24.33
N ALA A 45 -10.19 7.15 24.84
CA ALA A 45 -10.66 8.51 24.96
C ALA A 45 -9.51 9.29 25.58
N ALA A 46 -8.99 10.27 24.82
CA ALA A 46 -8.12 11.26 25.39
C ALA A 46 -8.81 11.82 26.65
N PRO A 47 -8.07 12.30 27.68
CA PRO A 47 -8.63 12.56 29.01
C PRO A 47 -9.58 13.78 29.11
N GLY A 48 -10.21 14.22 28.02
CA GLY A 48 -11.19 15.30 27.98
C GLY A 48 -12.51 14.82 27.37
N GLY A 49 -13.62 15.41 27.79
CA GLY A 49 -14.91 15.15 27.17
C GLY A 49 -14.88 15.44 25.66
N CYS A 50 -15.83 14.90 24.90
CA CYS A 50 -15.95 15.17 23.45
C CYS A 50 -15.83 16.68 23.14
N ILE A 51 -16.52 17.50 23.94
CA ILE A 51 -16.54 18.96 23.81
C ILE A 51 -15.12 19.53 23.97
N ASP A 52 -14.33 19.07 24.94
CA ASP A 52 -12.98 19.59 25.17
C ASP A 52 -12.03 19.24 24.03
N THR A 53 -12.20 18.05 23.44
CA THR A 53 -11.48 17.68 22.22
C THR A 53 -11.83 18.64 21.08
N TYR A 54 -13.12 18.85 20.83
CA TYR A 54 -13.56 19.74 19.73
C TYR A 54 -13.27 21.21 19.99
N LYS A 55 -13.18 21.68 21.24
CA LYS A 55 -12.66 23.02 21.57
C LYS A 55 -11.23 23.22 21.10
N VAL A 56 -10.41 22.17 21.12
CA VAL A 56 -9.03 22.23 20.62
C VAL A 56 -9.01 22.08 19.09
N VAL A 57 -9.80 21.17 18.54
CA VAL A 57 -9.88 20.92 17.08
C VAL A 57 -10.39 22.15 16.33
N LEU A 58 -11.49 22.76 16.80
CA LEU A 58 -12.21 23.85 16.13
C LEU A 58 -11.64 25.23 16.46
N LYS A 59 -10.50 25.29 17.16
CA LYS A 59 -9.88 26.56 17.57
C LYS A 59 -9.31 27.29 16.35
N ARG A 60 -10.00 28.32 15.87
CA ARG A 60 -9.48 29.25 14.84
C ARG A 60 -8.86 30.51 15.45
N PRO A 61 -7.76 31.04 14.88
CA PRO A 61 -7.32 32.38 15.19
C PRO A 61 -8.40 33.38 14.77
N LYS A 62 -8.73 34.35 15.64
CA LYS A 62 -9.67 35.47 15.36
C LYS A 62 -11.17 35.16 15.31
N GLY A 63 -11.62 34.00 15.77
CA GLY A 63 -13.07 33.73 15.95
C GLY A 63 -13.83 33.58 14.62
N GLU A 64 -13.14 33.15 13.57
CA GLU A 64 -13.78 32.76 12.31
C GLU A 64 -14.69 31.54 12.53
N ARG A 65 -15.86 31.56 11.88
CA ARG A 65 -16.81 30.44 11.89
C ARG A 65 -16.18 29.23 11.20
N VAL A 66 -16.47 28.03 11.73
CA VAL A 66 -16.00 26.77 11.16
C VAL A 66 -17.14 26.14 10.39
N GLN A 67 -16.95 25.96 9.08
CA GLN A 67 -17.94 25.29 8.24
C GLN A 67 -17.85 23.76 8.37
N PRO A 68 -18.95 23.02 8.15
CA PRO A 68 -18.95 21.56 8.21
C PRO A 68 -17.90 20.88 7.31
N SER A 69 -17.62 21.48 6.15
CA SER A 69 -16.61 21.01 5.18
C SER A 69 -15.17 21.08 5.70
N GLU A 70 -14.88 21.99 6.63
CA GLU A 70 -13.53 22.26 7.14
C GLU A 70 -13.18 21.41 8.37
N VAL A 71 -14.18 20.84 9.03
CA VAL A 71 -14.01 20.08 10.28
C VAL A 71 -13.13 18.84 10.07
N GLY A 72 -13.25 18.17 8.92
CA GLY A 72 -12.43 17.01 8.58
C GLY A 72 -10.94 17.32 8.57
N GLU A 73 -10.56 18.43 7.93
CA GLU A 73 -9.16 18.88 7.85
C GLU A 73 -8.63 19.29 9.23
N LEU A 74 -9.41 20.07 10.00
CA LEU A 74 -9.04 20.47 11.36
C LEU A 74 -8.83 19.24 12.27
N TYR A 75 -9.71 18.24 12.15
CA TYR A 75 -9.60 17.00 12.90
C TYR A 75 -8.40 16.17 12.46
N SER A 76 -8.09 16.14 11.16
CA SER A 76 -6.90 15.51 10.59
C SER A 76 -5.63 16.11 11.19
N HIS A 77 -5.53 17.44 11.20
CA HIS A 77 -4.40 18.16 11.80
C HIS A 77 -4.27 17.89 13.30
N TYR A 78 -5.38 17.93 14.04
CA TYR A 78 -5.39 17.58 15.46
C TYR A 78 -4.93 16.14 15.70
N CYS A 79 -5.43 15.18 14.91
CA CYS A 79 -5.07 13.77 15.02
C CYS A 79 -3.58 13.55 14.78
N LYS A 80 -3.02 14.10 13.71
CA LYS A 80 -1.58 14.00 13.40
C LYS A 80 -0.71 14.62 14.49
N LYS A 81 -1.16 15.72 15.11
CA LYS A 81 -0.43 16.44 16.17
C LYS A 81 -0.44 15.70 17.51
N ASN A 82 -1.54 15.03 17.85
CA ASN A 82 -1.75 14.48 19.20
C ASN A 82 -1.58 12.96 19.28
N MET A 83 -1.71 12.23 18.17
CA MET A 83 -1.41 10.80 18.18
C MET A 83 0.11 10.58 18.11
N ARG A 84 0.66 9.91 19.13
CA ARG A 84 2.04 9.41 19.14
C ARG A 84 2.00 7.90 18.95
N VAL A 85 2.32 7.44 17.75
CA VAL A 85 2.35 6.01 17.41
C VAL A 85 3.66 5.71 16.70
N SER A 86 4.40 4.73 17.20
CA SER A 86 5.66 4.23 16.62
C SER A 86 5.43 3.25 15.46
N SER A 87 4.29 3.36 14.78
CA SER A 87 3.87 2.41 13.75
C SER A 87 4.66 2.60 12.46
N ALA A 88 4.86 1.51 11.70
CA ALA A 88 5.44 1.54 10.36
C ALA A 88 4.49 2.19 9.31
N LYS A 89 3.24 2.49 9.69
CA LYS A 89 2.25 3.16 8.84
C LYS A 89 2.34 4.68 8.98
N SER A 90 2.04 5.41 7.89
CA SER A 90 1.99 6.86 7.93
C SER A 90 0.87 7.35 8.88
N MET A 91 1.08 8.49 9.54
CA MET A 91 0.06 9.08 10.43
C MET A 91 -1.26 9.36 9.70
N ASP A 92 -1.17 9.65 8.41
CA ASP A 92 -2.32 9.94 7.54
C ASP A 92 -3.25 8.73 7.42
N GLU A 93 -2.69 7.53 7.25
CA GLU A 93 -3.47 6.28 7.21
C GLU A 93 -4.16 5.97 8.54
N LEU A 94 -3.53 6.34 9.66
CA LEU A 94 -4.07 6.10 10.99
C LEU A 94 -5.19 7.09 11.35
N CYS A 95 -5.07 8.34 10.90
CA CYS A 95 -6.05 9.39 11.13
C CYS A 95 -7.24 9.34 10.16
N ALA A 96 -7.06 8.82 8.94
CA ALA A 96 -8.09 8.72 7.91
C ALA A 96 -9.46 8.16 8.39
N PRO A 97 -9.54 7.02 9.11
CA PRO A 97 -10.84 6.50 9.54
C PRO A 97 -11.54 7.38 10.57
N LEU A 98 -10.80 8.14 11.38
CA LEU A 98 -11.38 9.07 12.35
C LEU A 98 -11.91 10.32 11.65
N VAL A 99 -11.12 10.86 10.71
CA VAL A 99 -11.51 12.01 9.88
C VAL A 99 -12.77 11.69 9.09
N ARG A 100 -12.81 10.53 8.43
CA ARG A 100 -13.97 10.08 7.65
C ARG A 100 -15.25 10.02 8.49
N LYS A 101 -15.19 9.48 9.72
CA LYS A 101 -16.34 9.46 10.63
C LYS A 101 -16.83 10.87 10.99
N THR A 102 -15.90 11.80 11.21
CA THR A 102 -16.24 13.19 11.50
C THR A 102 -16.87 13.86 10.28
N GLU A 103 -16.32 13.68 9.08
CA GLU A 103 -16.88 14.19 7.83
C GLU A 103 -18.28 13.62 7.55
N ASP A 104 -18.46 12.30 7.70
CA ASP A 104 -19.75 11.63 7.51
C ASP A 104 -20.82 12.16 8.47
N LYS A 105 -20.42 12.52 9.69
CA LYS A 105 -21.29 13.19 10.66
C LYS A 105 -21.62 14.63 10.25
N MET A 106 -20.63 15.37 9.75
CA MET A 106 -20.82 16.77 9.35
C MET A 106 -21.73 16.92 8.12
N ARG A 107 -21.94 15.87 7.32
CA ARG A 107 -22.93 15.87 6.21
C ARG A 107 -24.37 16.16 6.68
N TRP A 108 -24.69 15.84 7.94
CA TRP A 108 -25.99 16.08 8.54
C TRP A 108 -26.18 17.52 9.05
N VAL A 109 -25.12 18.33 9.00
CA VAL A 109 -25.15 19.75 9.37
C VAL A 109 -25.23 20.58 8.07
N PRO A 110 -26.16 21.54 7.98
CA PRO A 110 -26.23 22.47 6.85
C PRO A 110 -24.92 23.24 6.67
N ALA A 111 -24.54 23.55 5.43
CA ALA A 111 -23.24 24.19 5.13
C ALA A 111 -23.11 25.63 5.67
N ASP A 112 -24.23 26.30 5.92
CA ASP A 112 -24.33 27.65 6.47
C ASP A 112 -24.26 27.71 8.00
N VAL A 113 -24.35 26.57 8.68
CA VAL A 113 -24.30 26.46 10.14
C VAL A 113 -22.86 26.43 10.63
N ASP A 114 -22.58 27.25 11.64
CA ASP A 114 -21.30 27.25 12.35
C ASP A 114 -21.17 25.99 13.22
N VAL A 115 -20.12 25.21 13.01
CA VAL A 115 -19.87 24.00 13.77
C VAL A 115 -19.23 24.35 15.09
N THR A 116 -20.03 24.35 16.15
CA THR A 116 -19.54 24.47 17.52
C THR A 116 -19.14 23.10 18.11
N PRO A 117 -18.34 23.05 19.19
CA PRO A 117 -18.03 21.80 19.88
C PRO A 117 -19.27 21.02 20.32
N GLU A 118 -20.35 21.71 20.67
CA GLU A 118 -21.63 21.10 21.05
C GLU A 118 -22.24 20.37 19.85
N VAL A 119 -22.34 21.04 18.69
CA VAL A 119 -22.83 20.45 17.43
C VAL A 119 -21.96 19.28 17.00
N ALA A 120 -20.64 19.44 17.04
CA ALA A 120 -19.68 18.39 16.70
C ALA A 120 -19.75 17.18 17.64
N CYS A 121 -20.36 17.31 18.83
CA CYS A 121 -20.55 16.23 19.80
C CYS A 121 -21.97 15.63 19.81
N MET A 122 -22.97 16.24 19.17
CA MET A 122 -24.34 15.69 19.08
C MET A 122 -24.37 14.32 18.39
N SER A 123 -25.28 13.41 18.74
CA SER A 123 -25.43 12.17 17.96
C SER A 123 -26.00 12.47 16.58
N VAL A 124 -25.82 11.54 15.62
CA VAL A 124 -26.41 11.67 14.28
C VAL A 124 -27.92 11.82 14.37
N ASP A 125 -28.60 11.06 15.24
CA ASP A 125 -30.05 11.16 15.43
C ASP A 125 -30.47 12.56 15.89
N LYS A 126 -29.76 13.14 16.87
CA LYS A 126 -30.01 14.51 17.33
C LYS A 126 -29.74 15.54 16.25
N LEU A 127 -28.72 15.35 15.41
CA LEU A 127 -28.46 16.23 14.28
C LEU A 127 -29.58 16.16 13.24
N GLN A 128 -30.11 14.97 12.97
CA GLN A 128 -31.27 14.79 12.07
C GLN A 128 -32.54 15.43 12.62
N GLU A 129 -32.78 15.32 13.93
CA GLU A 129 -33.89 16.00 14.62
C GLU A 129 -33.74 17.53 14.59
N THR A 130 -32.51 18.02 14.73
CA THR A 130 -32.22 19.47 14.75
C THR A 130 -32.26 20.09 13.36
N TYR A 131 -31.82 19.35 12.34
CA TYR A 131 -31.76 19.80 10.94
C TYR A 131 -32.56 18.86 10.01
N PRO A 132 -33.89 18.76 10.18
CA PRO A 132 -34.71 17.81 9.43
C PRO A 132 -34.70 18.09 7.91
N GLN A 133 -34.54 19.35 7.51
CA GLN A 133 -34.43 19.74 6.10
C GLN A 133 -33.14 19.26 5.43
N GLN A 134 -32.07 19.02 6.20
CA GLN A 134 -30.78 18.55 5.70
C GLN A 134 -30.75 17.02 5.52
N VAL A 135 -31.63 16.29 6.21
CA VAL A 135 -31.71 14.82 6.15
C VAL A 135 -31.81 14.27 4.72
N PRO A 136 -32.71 14.76 3.82
CA PRO A 136 -32.78 14.25 2.45
C PRO A 136 -31.50 14.53 1.65
N VAL A 137 -30.90 15.72 1.82
CA VAL A 137 -29.66 16.10 1.15
C VAL A 137 -28.49 15.22 1.59
N ALA A 138 -28.35 15.02 2.90
CA ALA A 138 -27.31 14.17 3.49
C ALA A 138 -27.44 12.71 3.02
N LYS A 139 -28.67 12.16 2.97
CA LYS A 139 -28.92 10.81 2.46
C LYS A 139 -28.53 10.66 0.98
N ALA A 140 -28.88 11.63 0.14
CA ALA A 140 -28.50 11.61 -1.27
C ALA A 140 -26.96 11.65 -1.44
N LEU A 141 -26.27 12.51 -0.69
CA LEU A 141 -24.80 12.59 -0.70
C LEU A 141 -24.12 11.30 -0.19
N MET A 142 -24.72 10.61 0.79
CA MET A 142 -24.22 9.33 1.27
C MET A 142 -24.38 8.22 0.23
N GLN A 143 -25.51 8.15 -0.47
CA GLN A 143 -25.72 7.18 -1.55
C GLN A 143 -24.72 7.38 -2.69
N LEU A 144 -24.47 8.63 -3.08
CA LEU A 144 -23.44 8.96 -4.08
C LEU A 144 -22.04 8.53 -3.60
N ALA A 145 -21.71 8.78 -2.33
CA ALA A 145 -20.43 8.37 -1.76
C ALA A 145 -20.28 6.84 -1.69
N GLU A 146 -21.35 6.10 -1.37
CA GLU A 146 -21.37 4.64 -1.34
C GLU A 146 -21.16 4.05 -2.75
N GLU A 147 -21.83 4.59 -3.76
CA GLU A 147 -21.66 4.16 -5.14
C GLU A 147 -20.22 4.46 -5.63
N GLN A 148 -19.66 5.61 -5.29
CA GLN A 148 -18.25 5.92 -5.57
C GLN A 148 -17.29 4.96 -4.87
N GLU A 149 -17.51 4.64 -3.59
CA GLU A 149 -16.68 3.68 -2.86
C GLU A 149 -16.79 2.28 -3.45
N LYS A 150 -17.99 1.85 -3.85
CA LYS A 150 -18.22 0.58 -4.53
C LYS A 150 -17.44 0.50 -5.84
N GLN A 151 -17.47 1.56 -6.65
CA GLN A 151 -16.68 1.64 -7.88
C GLN A 151 -15.17 1.59 -7.61
N GLN A 152 -14.69 2.29 -6.57
CA GLN A 152 -13.28 2.22 -6.18
C GLN A 152 -12.88 0.81 -5.70
N ASN A 153 -13.74 0.14 -4.93
CA ASN A 153 -13.52 -1.23 -4.48
C ASN A 153 -13.47 -2.22 -5.66
N MET A 154 -14.33 -2.04 -6.67
CA MET A 154 -14.27 -2.84 -7.90
C MET A 154 -12.93 -2.70 -8.63
N VAL A 155 -12.34 -1.51 -8.68
CA VAL A 155 -11.00 -1.31 -9.27
C VAL A 155 -9.94 -2.06 -8.47
N MET A 156 -10.00 -1.99 -7.14
CA MET A 156 -9.05 -2.69 -6.27
C MET A 156 -9.16 -4.21 -6.40
N ASP A 157 -10.37 -4.74 -6.55
CA ASP A 157 -10.56 -6.18 -6.74
C ASP A 157 -10.09 -6.63 -8.13
N LYS A 158 -10.35 -5.86 -9.19
CA LYS A 158 -9.75 -6.09 -10.51
C LYS A 158 -8.22 -6.06 -10.46
N ALA A 159 -7.63 -5.12 -9.70
CA ALA A 159 -6.18 -5.04 -9.51
C ALA A 159 -5.62 -6.30 -8.83
N LYS A 160 -6.27 -6.81 -7.78
CA LYS A 160 -5.87 -8.06 -7.11
C LYS A 160 -5.91 -9.25 -8.07
N VAL A 161 -6.97 -9.38 -8.86
CA VAL A 161 -7.12 -10.45 -9.85
C VAL A 161 -6.03 -10.34 -10.93
N LEU A 162 -5.80 -9.15 -11.47
CA LEU A 162 -4.77 -8.91 -12.46
C LEU A 162 -3.37 -9.25 -11.93
N ARG A 163 -3.05 -8.79 -10.72
CA ARG A 163 -1.79 -9.11 -10.03
C ARG A 163 -1.60 -10.62 -9.88
N SER A 164 -2.62 -11.34 -9.42
CA SER A 164 -2.54 -12.79 -9.24
C SER A 164 -2.26 -13.52 -10.55
N LYS A 165 -2.94 -13.14 -11.65
CA LYS A 165 -2.72 -13.72 -12.97
C LYS A 165 -1.32 -13.42 -13.51
N LEU A 166 -0.90 -12.16 -13.47
CA LEU A 166 0.43 -11.76 -13.96
C LEU A 166 1.56 -12.37 -13.14
N THR A 167 1.41 -12.52 -11.82
CA THR A 167 2.39 -13.24 -10.99
C THR A 167 2.50 -14.69 -11.41
N SER A 168 1.38 -15.36 -11.68
CA SER A 168 1.38 -16.75 -12.16
C SER A 168 2.12 -16.88 -13.50
N GLU A 169 1.82 -15.99 -14.45
CA GLU A 169 2.49 -15.97 -15.76
C GLU A 169 3.99 -15.72 -15.65
N VAL A 170 4.41 -14.72 -14.86
CA VAL A 170 5.83 -14.41 -14.64
C VAL A 170 6.56 -15.61 -14.05
N LYS A 171 5.97 -16.29 -13.06
CA LYS A 171 6.55 -17.50 -12.46
C LYS A 171 6.65 -18.65 -13.45
N GLN A 172 5.63 -18.86 -14.27
CA GLN A 172 5.63 -19.91 -15.28
C GLN A 172 6.71 -19.68 -16.33
N VAL A 173 6.74 -18.47 -16.91
CA VAL A 173 7.73 -18.10 -17.94
C VAL A 173 9.14 -18.17 -17.38
N LEU A 174 9.42 -17.53 -16.24
CA LEU A 174 10.76 -17.52 -15.65
C LEU A 174 11.16 -18.87 -15.07
N GLY A 175 10.22 -19.67 -14.57
CA GLY A 175 10.49 -21.03 -14.13
C GLY A 175 10.99 -21.90 -15.27
N SER A 176 10.30 -21.85 -16.43
CA SER A 176 10.72 -22.59 -17.62
C SER A 176 12.07 -22.10 -18.16
N TRP A 177 12.26 -20.79 -18.25
CA TRP A 177 13.52 -20.19 -18.69
C TRP A 177 14.68 -20.50 -17.74
N GLY A 178 14.43 -20.48 -16.43
CA GLY A 178 15.41 -20.80 -15.40
C GLY A 178 15.87 -22.26 -15.49
N GLN A 179 14.95 -23.20 -15.70
CA GLN A 179 15.29 -24.61 -15.92
C GLN A 179 16.14 -24.79 -17.18
N GLU A 180 15.74 -24.16 -18.30
CA GLU A 180 16.50 -24.23 -19.55
C GLU A 180 17.90 -23.63 -19.40
N LEU A 181 18.02 -22.49 -18.72
CA LEU A 181 19.28 -21.81 -18.45
C LEU A 181 20.25 -22.73 -17.67
N VAL A 182 19.77 -23.37 -16.61
CA VAL A 182 20.58 -24.25 -15.76
C VAL A 182 21.11 -25.44 -16.57
N VAL A 183 20.24 -26.10 -17.33
CA VAL A 183 20.63 -27.23 -18.18
C VAL A 183 21.65 -26.81 -19.24
N ARG A 184 21.39 -25.69 -19.94
CA ARG A 184 22.29 -25.19 -20.99
C ARG A 184 23.63 -24.75 -20.44
N LEU A 185 23.66 -24.07 -19.29
CA LEU A 185 24.88 -23.58 -18.68
C LEU A 185 25.74 -24.74 -18.17
N GLY A 186 25.13 -25.71 -17.48
CA GLY A 186 25.83 -26.91 -17.00
C GLY A 186 26.45 -27.72 -18.14
N ALA A 187 25.70 -27.94 -19.22
CA ALA A 187 26.19 -28.65 -20.40
C ALA A 187 27.38 -27.92 -21.07
N ARG A 188 27.23 -26.61 -21.32
CA ARG A 188 28.30 -25.80 -21.93
C ARG A 188 29.52 -25.67 -21.04
N ALA A 189 29.34 -25.59 -19.72
CA ALA A 189 30.45 -25.54 -18.79
C ALA A 189 31.29 -26.83 -18.84
N LYS A 190 30.66 -28.00 -18.90
CA LYS A 190 31.37 -29.29 -19.05
C LYS A 190 32.12 -29.36 -20.37
N GLU A 191 31.44 -29.02 -21.46
CA GLU A 191 32.01 -29.03 -22.82
C GLU A 191 33.25 -28.11 -22.91
N GLN A 192 33.15 -26.88 -22.39
CA GLN A 192 34.25 -25.92 -22.42
C GLN A 192 35.38 -26.30 -21.47
N ALA A 193 35.06 -26.84 -20.28
CA ALA A 193 36.10 -27.30 -19.35
C ALA A 193 36.90 -28.47 -19.94
N GLU A 194 36.24 -29.41 -20.63
CA GLU A 194 36.90 -30.49 -21.36
C GLU A 194 37.73 -29.98 -22.54
N ALA A 195 37.22 -29.02 -23.31
CA ALA A 195 37.94 -28.43 -24.42
C ALA A 195 39.24 -27.72 -23.98
N VAL A 196 39.24 -27.07 -22.81
CA VAL A 196 40.39 -26.29 -22.32
C VAL A 196 41.37 -27.13 -21.51
N LEU A 197 40.87 -27.98 -20.61
CA LEU A 197 41.70 -28.70 -19.64
C LEU A 197 42.04 -30.12 -20.09
N GLY A 198 41.41 -30.61 -21.16
CA GLY A 198 41.65 -31.92 -21.75
C GLY A 198 41.32 -33.08 -20.80
N SER A 199 41.93 -34.24 -21.05
CA SER A 199 41.72 -35.47 -20.26
C SER A 199 42.30 -35.41 -18.85
N ALA A 200 43.13 -34.42 -18.53
CA ALA A 200 43.65 -34.18 -17.19
C ALA A 200 42.57 -33.67 -16.23
N PHE A 201 41.46 -33.13 -16.77
CA PHE A 201 40.33 -32.69 -15.98
C PHE A 201 39.44 -33.88 -15.62
N GLY A 202 39.68 -34.43 -14.43
CA GLY A 202 38.94 -35.57 -13.92
C GLY A 202 37.42 -35.36 -13.93
N GLU A 203 36.67 -36.43 -14.16
CA GLU A 203 35.21 -36.42 -14.30
C GLU A 203 34.49 -35.82 -13.07
N ASP A 204 35.02 -36.07 -11.86
CA ASP A 204 34.46 -35.50 -10.63
C ASP A 204 34.63 -33.98 -10.58
N SER A 205 35.75 -33.45 -11.10
CA SER A 205 35.97 -32.00 -11.17
C SER A 205 35.03 -31.33 -12.18
N LYS A 206 34.78 -31.98 -13.32
CA LYS A 206 33.76 -31.54 -14.30
C LYS A 206 32.38 -31.44 -13.67
N LYS A 207 31.99 -32.47 -12.90
CA LYS A 207 30.69 -32.50 -12.20
C LYS A 207 30.59 -31.41 -11.15
N VAL A 208 31.63 -31.17 -10.36
CA VAL A 208 31.64 -30.11 -9.34
C VAL A 208 31.53 -28.73 -9.97
N LEU A 209 32.32 -28.44 -11.03
CA LEU A 209 32.27 -27.17 -11.73
C LEU A 209 30.87 -26.90 -12.31
N ALA A 210 30.33 -27.87 -13.04
CA ALA A 210 29.00 -27.75 -13.64
C ALA A 210 27.93 -27.54 -12.58
N LYS A 211 27.98 -28.31 -11.49
CA LYS A 211 27.04 -28.17 -10.37
C LYS A 211 27.11 -26.80 -9.71
N GLN A 212 28.31 -26.25 -9.46
CA GLN A 212 28.45 -24.91 -8.89
C GLN A 212 27.85 -23.83 -9.81
N LEU A 213 28.02 -23.96 -11.13
CA LEU A 213 27.42 -23.03 -12.10
C LEU A 213 25.91 -23.22 -12.21
N GLU A 214 25.42 -24.46 -12.18
CA GLU A 214 24.00 -24.79 -12.12
C GLU A 214 23.35 -24.17 -10.87
N ASP A 215 23.93 -24.36 -9.69
CA ASP A 215 23.47 -23.80 -8.41
C ASP A 215 23.45 -22.25 -8.47
N ALA A 216 24.49 -21.63 -9.02
CA ALA A 216 24.54 -20.18 -9.21
C ALA A 216 23.46 -19.68 -10.19
N ALA A 217 23.22 -20.39 -11.29
CA ALA A 217 22.17 -20.05 -12.24
C ALA A 217 20.75 -20.20 -11.66
N VAL A 218 20.51 -21.21 -10.83
CA VAL A 218 19.24 -21.36 -10.07
C VAL A 218 19.01 -20.16 -9.16
N LEU A 219 20.04 -19.70 -8.43
CA LEU A 219 19.92 -18.53 -7.56
C LEU A 219 19.67 -17.25 -8.37
N ALA A 220 20.38 -17.08 -9.48
CA ALA A 220 20.22 -15.91 -10.35
C ALA A 220 18.81 -15.84 -10.96
N SER A 221 18.28 -16.95 -11.49
CA SER A 221 16.94 -16.99 -12.10
C SER A 221 15.84 -16.70 -11.08
N ARG A 222 15.94 -17.27 -9.87
CA ARG A 222 15.03 -16.97 -8.74
C ARG A 222 15.13 -15.51 -8.27
N GLY A 223 16.33 -14.93 -8.31
CA GLY A 223 16.56 -13.52 -7.99
C GLY A 223 15.83 -12.60 -8.97
N VAL A 224 15.92 -12.88 -10.27
CA VAL A 224 15.19 -12.14 -11.32
C VAL A 224 13.68 -12.30 -11.15
N GLU A 225 13.20 -13.53 -10.91
CA GLU A 225 11.78 -13.81 -10.66
C GLU A 225 11.23 -12.97 -9.51
N THR A 226 11.91 -13.00 -8.37
CA THR A 226 11.50 -12.24 -7.19
C THR A 226 11.45 -10.73 -7.48
N LYS A 227 12.44 -10.21 -8.22
CA LYS A 227 12.47 -8.78 -8.58
C LYS A 227 11.39 -8.38 -9.57
N LEU A 228 11.06 -9.22 -10.56
CA LEU A 228 9.96 -8.94 -11.46
C LEU A 228 8.60 -9.00 -10.75
N VAL A 229 8.38 -9.96 -9.84
CA VAL A 229 7.15 -10.01 -9.03
C VAL A 229 7.03 -8.77 -8.13
N GLN A 230 8.11 -8.34 -7.48
CA GLN A 230 8.11 -7.08 -6.71
C GLN A 230 7.76 -5.87 -7.59
N LYS A 231 8.32 -5.77 -8.80
CA LYS A 231 8.02 -4.68 -9.71
C LYS A 231 6.60 -4.75 -10.27
N LEU A 232 6.07 -5.94 -10.49
CA LEU A 232 4.69 -6.15 -10.88
C LEU A 232 3.72 -5.58 -9.82
N ASP A 233 4.02 -5.79 -8.54
CA ASP A 233 3.20 -5.24 -7.45
C ASP A 233 3.16 -3.71 -7.48
N GLU A 234 4.29 -3.06 -7.73
CA GLU A 234 4.39 -1.61 -7.90
C GLU A 234 3.59 -1.12 -9.11
N VAL A 235 3.75 -1.79 -10.27
CA VAL A 235 3.09 -1.40 -11.53
C VAL A 235 1.57 -1.54 -11.42
N VAL A 236 1.08 -2.68 -10.90
CA VAL A 236 -0.37 -2.90 -10.71
C VAL A 236 -0.93 -1.94 -9.67
N GLY A 237 -0.19 -1.66 -8.59
CA GLY A 237 -0.57 -0.67 -7.59
C GLY A 237 -0.66 0.75 -8.17
N SER A 238 0.30 1.14 -9.00
CA SER A 238 0.31 2.42 -9.71
C SER A 238 -0.88 2.55 -10.66
N TRP A 239 -1.15 1.52 -11.47
CA TRP A 239 -2.33 1.47 -12.33
C TRP A 239 -3.64 1.63 -11.55
N ALA A 240 -3.81 0.89 -10.44
CA ALA A 240 -5.01 1.00 -9.60
C ALA A 240 -5.17 2.40 -8.99
N SER A 241 -4.06 3.08 -8.67
CA SER A 241 -4.08 4.46 -8.20
C SER A 241 -4.50 5.46 -9.29
N ILE A 242 -4.00 5.28 -10.51
CA ILE A 242 -4.38 6.10 -11.67
C ILE A 242 -5.87 5.89 -12.00
N ALA A 243 -6.31 4.63 -12.12
CA ALA A 243 -7.69 4.30 -12.43
C ALA A 243 -8.68 4.87 -11.38
N ARG A 244 -8.34 4.83 -10.09
CA ARG A 244 -9.17 5.47 -9.04
C ARG A 244 -9.26 6.98 -9.20
N ARG A 245 -8.16 7.65 -9.56
CA ARG A 245 -8.15 9.10 -9.81
C ARG A 245 -9.00 9.47 -11.02
N GLU A 246 -8.90 8.70 -12.10
CA GLU A 246 -9.73 8.91 -13.30
C GLU A 246 -11.22 8.71 -13.03
N MET A 247 -11.58 7.69 -12.24
CA MET A 247 -12.98 7.46 -11.84
C MET A 247 -13.50 8.62 -10.98
N LYS A 248 -12.69 9.14 -10.06
CA LYS A 248 -13.05 10.30 -9.25
C LYS A 248 -13.22 11.56 -10.10
N ALA A 249 -12.32 11.81 -11.06
CA ALA A 249 -12.40 12.95 -11.96
C ALA A 249 -13.67 12.90 -12.82
N LYS A 250 -13.99 11.74 -13.41
CA LYS A 250 -15.23 11.57 -14.18
C LYS A 250 -16.49 11.81 -13.35
N ALA A 251 -16.47 11.41 -12.08
CA ALA A 251 -17.58 11.64 -11.18
C ALA A 251 -17.75 13.13 -10.79
N THR A 252 -16.66 13.90 -10.77
CA THR A 252 -16.74 15.35 -10.51
C THR A 252 -17.12 16.15 -11.76
N ASP A 253 -16.63 15.75 -12.93
CA ASP A 253 -16.90 16.44 -14.19
C ASP A 253 -18.38 16.28 -14.59
N GLY A 254 -18.96 15.07 -14.44
CA GLY A 254 -20.38 14.84 -14.72
C GLY A 254 -21.34 15.56 -13.77
N ALA A 255 -20.88 15.93 -12.56
CA ALA A 255 -21.69 16.70 -11.61
C ALA A 255 -21.71 18.21 -11.93
N GLN A 256 -20.77 18.72 -12.73
CA GLN A 256 -20.75 20.12 -13.16
C GLN A 256 -21.63 20.38 -14.39
N ASP A 257 -21.91 19.36 -15.21
CA ASP A 257 -22.76 19.49 -16.40
C ASP A 257 -24.28 19.39 -16.07
N GLU A 258 -24.64 18.96 -14.86
CA GLU A 258 -26.05 18.86 -14.38
C GLU A 258 -26.50 20.04 -13.48
N LEU A 259 -25.64 21.04 -13.28
CA LEU A 259 -25.89 22.26 -12.49
C LEU A 259 -25.91 23.51 -13.40
#